data_AF-F9ZVA2-F1
#
_entry.id   AF-F9ZVA2-F1
#
_cell.length_a   1.000
_cell.length_b   1.000
_cell.length_c   1.000
_cell.angle_alpha   90.00
_cell.angle_beta   90.00
_cell.angle_gamma   90.00
#
_symmetry.space_group_name_H-M   'P 1'
#
loop_
_entity.id
_entity.type
_entity.pdbx_description
1 polymer ?
#
loop_
_entity_poly.entity_id
_entity_poly.type
_entity_poly.pdbx_seq_one_letter_code
_entity_poly.pdbx_strand_id
1 'polypeptide(L)'
;MRIRFAIVSSDLLSQVRTDVDILLRAVNAGDMDGVDAATEHLLELTVNCRSIDLSEDEWRTFLNEIRAKNPAFESRYLLPGEVCAHLFPTITAGDYVLELPIDGDMGEEEVDV
;
A
#
# COMPACT_ATOMS: atom_id res chain seq x y z
N MET A 1 12.91 2.48 -5.46
CA MET A 1 11.79 2.06 -4.60
C MET A 1 10.51 2.16 -5.41
N ARG A 2 9.61 1.19 -5.28
CA ARG A 2 8.24 1.25 -5.81
C ARG A 2 7.27 1.15 -4.63
N ILE A 3 6.01 1.50 -4.86
CA ILE A 3 4.97 1.43 -3.84
C ILE A 3 3.88 0.50 -4.36
N ARG A 4 3.68 -0.62 -3.67
CA ARG A 4 2.64 -1.59 -3.97
C ARG A 4 1.34 -1.15 -3.32
N PHE A 5 0.29 -1.07 -4.13
CA PHE A 5 -1.09 -0.84 -3.71
C PHE A 5 -1.85 -2.15 -3.88
N ALA A 6 -2.33 -2.77 -2.80
CA ALA A 6 -3.07 -4.04 -2.83
C ALA A 6 -4.49 -3.87 -2.28
N ILE A 7 -5.51 -4.30 -3.04
CA ILE A 7 -6.89 -4.34 -2.56
C ILE A 7 -7.02 -5.46 -1.52
N VAL A 8 -7.30 -5.09 -0.28
CA VAL A 8 -7.38 -6.01 0.84
C VAL A 8 -8.67 -6.81 0.75
N SER A 9 -8.53 -8.15 0.69
CA SER A 9 -9.68 -9.05 0.73
C SER A 9 -10.39 -8.96 2.08
N SER A 10 -11.72 -9.08 2.09
CA SER A 10 -12.54 -8.84 3.28
C SER A 10 -12.24 -9.79 4.44
N ASP A 11 -11.82 -11.02 4.14
CA ASP A 11 -11.37 -12.03 5.09
C ASP A 11 -10.03 -11.68 5.75
N LEU A 12 -9.18 -10.89 5.09
CA LEU A 12 -7.87 -10.48 5.57
C LEU A 12 -7.90 -9.12 6.29
N LEU A 13 -8.97 -8.33 6.11
CA LEU A 13 -9.04 -6.94 6.55
C LEU A 13 -8.77 -6.76 8.06
N SER A 14 -9.28 -7.66 8.90
CA SER A 14 -9.03 -7.59 10.34
C SER A 14 -7.54 -7.75 10.67
N GLN A 15 -6.87 -8.72 10.03
CA GLN A 15 -5.46 -9.01 10.27
C GLN A 15 -4.58 -7.89 9.71
N VAL A 16 -4.86 -7.42 8.50
CA VAL A 16 -4.15 -6.28 7.89
C VAL A 16 -4.20 -5.05 8.79
N ARG A 17 -5.36 -4.75 9.39
CA ARG A 17 -5.47 -3.62 10.33
C ARG A 17 -4.59 -3.78 11.56
N THR A 18 -4.56 -4.98 12.14
CA THR A 18 -3.68 -5.28 13.27
C THR A 18 -2.21 -5.09 12.91
N ASP A 19 -1.79 -5.57 11.74
CA ASP A 19 -0.39 -5.50 11.33
C ASP A 19 0.02 -4.09 10.92
N VAL A 20 -0.89 -3.30 10.33
CA VAL A 20 -0.67 -1.86 10.10
C VAL A 20 -0.51 -1.09 11.42
N ASP A 21 -1.28 -1.43 12.46
CA ASP A 21 -1.11 -0.81 13.78
C ASP A 21 0.24 -1.18 14.41
N ILE A 22 0.73 -2.41 14.20
CA ILE A 22 2.07 -2.84 14.62
C ILE A 22 3.14 -2.05 13.86
N LEU A 23 3.04 -1.97 12.53
CA LEU A 23 3.94 -1.20 11.69
C LEU A 23 4.03 0.26 12.14
N LEU A 24 2.87 0.91 12.34
CA LEU A 24 2.82 2.30 12.82
C LEU A 24 3.51 2.47 14.19
N ARG A 25 3.37 1.51 15.10
CA ARG A 25 4.05 1.56 16.40
C ARG A 25 5.56 1.43 16.25
N ALA A 26 6.04 0.52 15.39
CA ALA A 26 7.46 0.33 15.13
C ALA A 26 8.08 1.59 14.51
N VAL A 27 7.44 2.18 13.50
CA VAL A 27 7.85 3.46 12.89
C VAL A 27 7.95 4.57 13.93
N ASN A 28 6.92 4.74 14.77
CA ASN A 28 6.90 5.77 15.80
C ASN A 28 7.95 5.54 16.90
N ALA A 29 8.35 4.30 17.15
CA ALA A 29 9.40 3.95 18.10
C ALA A 29 10.82 4.03 17.49
N GLY A 30 10.94 4.17 16.16
CA GLY A 30 12.22 4.04 15.45
C GLY A 30 12.77 2.62 15.47
N ASP A 31 11.91 1.62 15.66
CA ASP A 31 12.25 0.19 15.69
C ASP A 31 12.33 -0.35 14.25
N MET A 32 13.51 -0.28 13.65
CA MET A 32 13.71 -0.68 12.26
C MET A 32 13.45 -2.18 12.03
N ASP A 33 13.88 -3.04 12.96
CA ASP A 33 13.63 -4.50 12.86
C ASP A 33 12.12 -4.78 12.90
N GLY A 34 11.38 -4.07 13.75
CA GLY A 34 9.93 -4.15 13.82
C GLY A 34 9.23 -3.63 12.56
N VAL A 35 9.77 -2.58 11.93
CA VAL A 35 9.28 -2.05 10.65
C VAL A 35 9.46 -3.08 9.54
N ASP A 36 10.65 -3.68 9.44
CA ASP A 36 10.96 -4.67 8.41
C ASP A 36 10.07 -5.91 8.57
N ALA A 37 9.97 -6.45 9.80
CA ALA A 37 9.16 -7.63 10.08
C ALA A 37 7.66 -7.40 9.81
N ALA A 38 7.11 -6.23 10.19
CA ALA A 38 5.71 -5.91 9.94
C ALA A 38 5.43 -5.70 8.44
N THR A 39 6.37 -5.07 7.72
CA THR A 39 6.26 -4.86 6.27
C THR A 39 6.30 -6.19 5.53
N GLU A 40 7.24 -7.07 5.85
CA GLU A 40 7.35 -8.41 5.24
C GLU A 40 6.06 -9.22 5.46
N HIS A 41 5.55 -9.27 6.70
CA HIS A 41 4.34 -10.01 7.01
C HIS A 41 3.11 -9.46 6.25
N LEU A 42 2.98 -8.14 6.13
CA LEU A 42 1.90 -7.53 5.36
C LEU A 42 2.00 -7.85 3.85
N LEU A 43 3.21 -7.90 3.30
CA LEU A 43 3.45 -8.27 1.90
C LEU A 43 3.08 -9.74 1.64
N GLU A 44 3.44 -10.64 2.56
CA GLU A 44 3.05 -12.05 2.48
C GLU A 44 1.54 -12.23 2.57
N LEU A 45 0.91 -11.56 3.54
CA LEU A 45 -0.54 -11.63 3.76
C LEU A 45 -1.32 -11.17 2.53
N THR A 46 -0.80 -10.20 1.80
CA THR A 46 -1.46 -9.60 0.64
C THR A 46 -0.89 -10.05 -0.71
N VAL A 47 -0.03 -11.07 -0.74
CA VAL A 47 0.67 -11.51 -1.96
C VAL A 47 -0.29 -11.86 -3.10
N ASN A 48 -1.39 -12.53 -2.78
CA ASN A 48 -2.41 -12.97 -3.75
C ASN A 48 -3.53 -11.94 -3.97
N CYS A 49 -3.49 -10.80 -3.28
CA CYS A 49 -4.45 -9.72 -3.49
C CYS A 49 -4.17 -9.05 -4.84
N ARG A 50 -5.24 -8.53 -5.47
CA ARG A 50 -5.08 -7.70 -6.66
C ARG A 50 -4.30 -6.45 -6.30
N SER A 51 -3.19 -6.20 -6.97
CA SER A 51 -2.34 -5.04 -6.72
C SER A 51 -1.89 -4.34 -7.99
N ILE A 52 -1.40 -3.12 -7.82
CA ILE A 52 -0.60 -2.38 -8.80
C ILE A 52 0.63 -1.84 -8.09
N ASP A 53 1.70 -1.60 -8.85
CA ASP A 53 2.90 -0.97 -8.33
C ASP A 53 3.06 0.39 -8.99
N LEU A 54 3.29 1.42 -8.18
CA LEU A 54 3.59 2.76 -8.65
C LEU A 54 5.08 3.03 -8.46
N SER A 55 5.67 3.76 -9.42
CA SER A 55 6.94 4.44 -9.16
C SER A 55 6.78 5.46 -8.04
N GLU A 56 7.90 5.85 -7.42
CA GLU A 56 7.88 6.87 -6.37
C GLU A 56 7.30 8.21 -6.86
N ASP A 57 7.54 8.58 -8.11
CA ASP A 57 7.03 9.84 -8.69
C ASP A 57 5.53 9.78 -8.99
N GLU A 58 5.03 8.65 -9.51
CA GLU A 58 3.58 8.43 -9.69
C GLU A 58 2.86 8.43 -8.35
N TRP A 59 3.43 7.76 -7.35
CA TRP A 59 2.93 7.73 -5.98
C TRP A 59 2.85 9.14 -5.37
N ARG A 60 3.93 9.93 -5.48
CA ARG A 60 3.94 11.32 -5.00
C ARG A 60 2.89 12.17 -5.70
N THR A 61 2.73 12.00 -7.01
CA THR A 61 1.71 12.71 -7.81
C THR A 61 0.30 12.34 -7.31
N PHE A 62 0.03 11.05 -7.14
CA PHE A 62 -1.23 10.55 -6.58
C PHE A 62 -1.55 11.15 -5.21
N LEU A 63 -0.60 11.16 -4.27
CA LEU A 63 -0.79 11.75 -2.94
C LEU A 63 -1.05 13.26 -3.00
N ASN A 64 -0.37 13.97 -3.91
CA ASN A 64 -0.57 15.42 -4.07
C ASN A 64 -1.96 15.76 -4.59
N GLU A 65 -2.52 14.97 -5.51
CA GLU A 65 -3.89 15.16 -5.99
C GLU A 65 -4.94 14.95 -4.89
N ILE A 66 -4.72 13.97 -4.01
CA ILE A 66 -5.59 13.74 -2.84
C ILE A 66 -5.49 14.94 -1.90
N ARG A 67 -4.27 15.36 -1.55
CA ARG A 67 -4.04 16.48 -0.62
C ARG A 67 -4.53 17.81 -1.16
N ALA A 68 -4.54 18.02 -2.47
CA ALA A 68 -5.14 19.21 -3.10
C ALA A 68 -6.64 19.33 -2.82
N LYS A 69 -7.36 18.20 -2.70
CA LYS A 69 -8.79 18.14 -2.39
C LYS A 69 -9.06 18.04 -0.88
N ASN A 70 -8.15 17.42 -0.14
CA ASN A 70 -8.21 17.25 1.30
C ASN A 70 -6.83 17.50 1.95
N PRO A 71 -6.51 18.76 2.32
CA PRO A 71 -5.20 19.10 2.86
C PRO A 71 -4.83 18.40 4.18
N ALA A 72 -5.83 17.90 4.92
CA ALA A 72 -5.63 17.16 6.17
C ALA A 72 -5.39 15.66 5.96
N PHE A 73 -5.29 15.21 4.69
CA PHE A 73 -5.06 13.81 4.38
C PHE A 73 -3.63 13.37 4.74
N GLU A 74 -3.56 12.36 5.59
CA GLU A 74 -2.34 11.64 5.96
C GLU A 74 -2.50 10.17 5.52
N SER A 75 -1.56 9.65 4.73
CA SER A 75 -1.54 8.21 4.44
C SER A 75 -1.10 7.45 5.69
N ARG A 76 -1.83 6.39 6.02
CA ARG A 76 -1.57 5.53 7.18
C ARG A 76 -1.41 4.08 6.75
N TYR A 77 -0.80 3.86 5.59
CA TYR A 77 -0.62 2.56 4.93
C TYR A 77 -1.92 1.89 4.48
N LEU A 78 -3.08 2.18 5.09
CA LEU A 78 -4.37 1.63 4.69
C LEU A 78 -5.32 2.74 4.25
N LEU A 79 -5.66 2.75 2.96
CA LEU A 79 -6.48 3.76 2.32
C LEU A 79 -7.90 3.24 2.07
N PRO A 80 -8.94 4.09 2.18
CA PRO A 80 -10.28 3.74 1.72
C PRO A 80 -10.29 3.55 0.20
N GLY A 81 -11.00 2.53 -0.28
CA GLY A 81 -11.04 2.20 -1.71
C GLY A 81 -11.55 3.34 -2.60
N GLU A 82 -12.43 4.19 -2.08
CA GLU A 82 -12.92 5.40 -2.77
C GLU A 82 -11.79 6.36 -3.18
N VAL A 83 -10.75 6.47 -2.36
CA VAL A 83 -9.57 7.31 -2.63
C VAL A 83 -8.75 6.71 -3.77
N CYS A 84 -8.78 5.38 -3.92
CA CYS A 84 -8.02 4.62 -4.90
C CYS A 84 -8.84 4.26 -6.16
N ALA A 85 -10.04 4.80 -6.34
CA ALA A 85 -10.92 4.46 -7.47
C ALA A 85 -10.30 4.73 -8.85
N HIS A 86 -9.44 5.75 -8.96
CA HIS A 86 -8.70 6.03 -10.20
C HIS A 86 -7.64 4.96 -10.53
N LEU A 87 -7.08 4.33 -9.49
CA LEU A 87 -6.09 3.26 -9.63
C LEU A 87 -6.75 1.90 -9.86
N PHE A 88 -7.94 1.68 -9.28
CA PHE A 88 -8.69 0.44 -9.36
C PHE A 88 -10.12 0.68 -9.86
N PRO A 89 -10.38 0.64 -11.18
CA PRO A 89 -11.70 0.94 -11.73
C PRO A 89 -12.85 0.04 -11.25
N THR A 90 -12.54 -1.12 -10.66
CA THR A 90 -13.53 -2.08 -10.15
C THR A 90 -13.59 -2.12 -8.62
N ILE A 91 -12.92 -1.20 -7.92
CA ILE A 91 -12.95 -1.14 -6.46
C ILE A 91 -14.34 -0.70 -5.99
N THR A 92 -14.81 -1.26 -4.87
CA THR A 92 -16.13 -0.98 -4.34
C THR A 92 -16.06 -0.08 -3.11
N ALA A 93 -17.17 0.62 -2.84
CA ALA A 93 -17.30 1.40 -1.61
C ALA A 93 -17.28 0.44 -0.40
N GLY A 94 -16.28 0.59 0.46
CA GLY A 94 -16.05 -0.29 1.61
C GLY A 94 -14.79 -1.16 1.51
N ASP A 95 -14.18 -1.25 0.33
CA ASP A 95 -12.86 -1.87 0.18
C ASP A 95 -11.77 -0.99 0.80
N TYR A 96 -10.64 -1.63 1.12
CA TYR A 96 -9.45 -0.95 1.60
C TYR A 96 -8.25 -1.33 0.72
N VAL A 97 -7.34 -0.38 0.55
CA VAL A 97 -6.11 -0.57 -0.21
C VAL A 97 -4.93 -0.41 0.72
N LEU A 98 -4.09 -1.44 0.79
CA LEU A 98 -2.83 -1.43 1.52
C LEU A 98 -1.74 -0.85 0.61
N GLU A 99 -1.03 0.16 1.10
CA GLU A 99 0.07 0.87 0.45
C GLU A 99 1.37 0.54 1.19
N LEU A 100 2.30 -0.15 0.53
CA LEU A 100 3.59 -0.52 1.11
C LEU A 100 4.76 -0.22 0.18
N PRO A 101 5.88 0.31 0.72
CA PRO A 101 7.11 0.37 -0.05
C PRO A 101 7.60 -1.04 -0.36
N ILE A 102 8.08 -1.22 -1.58
CA ILE A 102 8.76 -2.43 -2.02
C ILE A 102 10.09 -2.05 -2.64
N ASP A 103 11.10 -2.89 -2.42
CA ASP A 103 12.36 -2.76 -3.12
C ASP A 103 12.09 -2.90 -4.62
N GLY A 104 12.51 -1.88 -5.36
CA GLY A 104 12.32 -1.86 -6.80
C GLY A 104 13.39 -2.72 -7.46
N ASP A 105 13.20 -4.03 -7.51
CA ASP A 105 13.62 -4.88 -8.62
C ASP A 105 13.12 -6.34 -8.50
N MET A 106 12.15 -6.70 -9.34
CA MET A 106 12.09 -8.00 -10.00
C MET A 106 11.09 -7.92 -11.18
N GLY A 107 11.56 -7.60 -12.38
CA GLY A 107 10.79 -7.81 -13.61
C GLY A 107 10.75 -6.66 -14.62
N GLU A 108 11.92 -6.22 -15.11
CA GLU A 108 12.04 -5.82 -16.52
C GLU A 108 13.03 -6.80 -17.18
N GLU A 109 12.64 -8.06 -17.30
CA GLU A 109 13.16 -8.89 -18.39
C GLU A 109 12.32 -8.56 -19.63
N GLU A 110 12.78 -7.59 -20.42
CA GLU A 110 12.45 -7.56 -21.84
C GLU A 110 12.93 -8.88 -22.45
N VAL A 111 12.03 -9.84 -22.61
CA VAL A 111 12.21 -10.92 -23.58
C VAL A 111 12.00 -10.30 -24.96
N ASP A 112 13.08 -9.76 -25.51
CA ASP A 112 13.17 -9.43 -26.93
C ASP A 112 13.09 -10.75 -27.73
N VAL A 113 12.15 -10.80 -28.67
CA VAL A 113 11.75 -11.97 -29.48
C VAL A 113 12.72 -12.29 -30.61
#